data_AF-A0A3N5KS18-F1
#
_entry.id   AF-A0A3N5KS18-F1
#
_cell.length_a   1.000
_cell.length_b   1.000
_cell.length_c   1.000
_cell.angle_alpha   90.00
_cell.angle_beta   90.00
_cell.angle_gamma   90.00
#
_symmetry.space_group_name_H-M   'P 1'
#
loop_
_entity.id
_entity.type
_entity.pdbx_description
1 polymer ?
#
loop_
_entity_poly.entity_id
_entity_poly.type
_entity_poly.pdbx_seq_one_letter_code
_entity_poly.pdbx_strand_id
1 'polypeptide(L)' 'MARFGDYLLVRRLGEGSHGRSFLAEPPLRLGVSDEYVVLKVLHREISDDDFARATDRLATVASVLSPYLARPLDVVRVER' A
#
# COMPACT_ATOMS: atom_id res chain seq x y z
N MET A 1 4.26 6.59 17.87
CA MET A 1 3.71 6.40 16.51
C MET A 1 3.70 4.92 16.18
N ALA A 2 2.64 4.42 15.54
CA ALA A 2 2.58 3.04 15.09
C ALA A 2 3.34 2.88 13.76
N ARG A 3 3.91 1.70 13.53
CA ARG A 3 4.59 1.34 12.28
C ARG A 3 3.92 0.12 11.65
N PHE A 4 4.00 0.03 10.32
CA PHE A 4 3.63 -1.18 9.58
C PHE A 4 4.74 -1.47 8.57
N GLY A 5 5.52 -2.52 8.80
CA GLY A 5 6.83 -2.65 8.18
C GLY A 5 7.70 -1.43 8.53
N ASP A 6 8.22 -0.75 7.52
CA ASP A 6 9.00 0.48 7.65
C ASP A 6 8.22 1.77 7.34
N TYR A 7 6.90 1.68 7.17
CA TYR A 7 6.02 2.83 7.06
C TYR A 7 5.64 3.36 8.46
N LEU A 8 5.73 4.68 8.65
CA LEU A 8 5.29 5.36 9.88
C LEU A 8 3.84 5.82 9.72
N LEU A 9 2.94 5.26 10.53
CA LEU A 9 1.51 5.58 10.46
C LEU A 9 1.22 6.90 11.17
N VAL A 10 0.68 7.86 10.42
CA VAL A 10 0.31 9.19 10.92
C VAL A 10 -1.12 9.16 11.46
N ARG A 11 -2.08 8.74 10.63
CA ARG A 11 -3.50 8.60 11.02
C ARG A 11 -4.26 7.65 10.11
N ARG A 12 -5.37 7.11 10.61
CA ARG A 12 -6.33 6.34 9.79
C ARG A 12 -7.13 7.29 8.89
N LEU A 13 -7.29 6.90 7.63
CA LEU A 13 -8.11 7.60 6.64
C LEU A 13 -9.50 6.99 6.50
N GLY A 14 -9.61 5.67 6.69
CA GLY A 14 -10.87 4.96 6.59
C GLY A 14 -10.70 3.45 6.61
N GLU A 15 -11.81 2.76 6.46
CA GLU A 15 -11.87 1.31 6.32
C GLU A 15 -12.90 0.96 5.27
N GLY A 16 -12.51 0.09 4.35
CA GLY A 16 -13.39 -0.52 3.38
C GLY A 16 -13.45 -2.03 3.60
N SER A 17 -14.27 -2.69 2.81
CA SER A 17 -14.52 -4.14 2.90
C SER A 17 -13.27 -5.03 2.89
N HIS A 18 -12.17 -4.57 2.31
CA HIS A 18 -10.96 -5.37 2.12
C HIS A 18 -9.77 -4.91 2.96
N GLY A 19 -9.86 -3.78 3.66
CA GLY A 19 -8.73 -3.26 4.40
C GLY A 19 -8.92 -1.87 4.99
N ARG A 20 -7.93 -1.47 5.77
CA ARG A 20 -7.81 -0.13 6.36
C ARG A 20 -6.81 0.70 5.56
N SER A 21 -7.13 1.97 5.38
CA SER A 21 -6.24 2.94 4.76
C SER A 21 -5.68 3.90 5.79
N PHE A 22 -4.38 4.17 5.70
CA PHE A 22 -3.66 5.08 6.58
C PHE A 22 -2.92 6.12 5.77
N LEU A 23 -2.82 7.32 6.31
CA LEU A 23 -1.79 8.29 5.91
C LEU A 23 -0.50 7.86 6.59
N ALA A 24 0.59 7.73 5.82
CA ALA A 24 1.87 7.29 6.35
C ALA A 24 3.02 8.09 5.73
N GLU A 25 4.09 8.28 6.50
CA GLU A 25 5.36 8.77 5.94
C GLU A 25 6.01 7.63 5.14
N PRO A 26 6.47 7.89 3.91
CA PRO A 26 7.11 6.87 3.11
C PRO A 26 8.53 6.56 3.62
N PRO A 27 8.93 5.30 3.59
CA PRO A 27 10.31 4.89 3.86
C PRO A 27 11.23 5.33 2.71
N LEU A 28 12.50 5.66 3.03
CA LEU A 28 13.46 6.17 2.07
C LEU A 28 13.65 5.28 0.83
N ARG A 29 13.56 3.94 0.98
CA ARG A 29 13.70 2.99 -0.13
C ARG A 29 12.64 3.18 -1.22
N LEU A 30 11.49 3.78 -0.88
CA LEU A 30 10.39 4.00 -1.82
C LEU A 30 10.75 5.05 -2.87
N GLY A 31 11.72 5.93 -2.59
CA GLY A 31 12.26 6.89 -3.56
C GLY A 31 11.27 7.94 -4.03
N VAL A 32 10.19 8.19 -3.28
CA VAL A 32 9.22 9.25 -3.56
C VAL A 32 9.56 10.51 -2.78
N SER A 33 9.34 11.67 -3.39
CA SER A 33 9.54 12.98 -2.76
C SER A 33 8.32 13.46 -1.97
N ASP A 34 7.18 12.80 -2.12
CA ASP A 34 5.94 13.14 -1.42
C ASP A 34 6.10 12.95 0.09
N GLU A 35 5.60 13.91 0.87
CA GLU A 35 5.65 13.87 2.35
C GLU A 35 4.88 12.68 2.91
N TYR A 36 3.78 12.30 2.26
CA TYR A 36 2.91 11.22 2.70
C TYR A 36 2.49 10.32 1.55
N VAL A 37 2.26 9.05 1.89
CA VAL A 37 1.62 8.06 1.03
C VAL A 37 0.37 7.50 1.71
N VAL A 38 -0.52 6.94 0.91
CA VAL A 38 -1.63 6.14 1.42
C VAL A 38 -1.20 4.68 1.50
N LEU A 39 -1.13 4.14 2.71
CA LEU A 39 -0.89 2.72 2.94
C LEU A 39 -2.22 1.98 3.14
N LYS A 40 -2.53 1.02 2.27
CA LYS A 40 -3.70 0.14 2.41
C LYS A 40 -3.28 -1.21 2.97
N VAL A 41 -3.73 -1.50 4.19
CA VAL A 41 -3.45 -2.76 4.90
C VAL A 41 -4.68 -3.65 4.80
N LEU A 42 -4.50 -4.85 4.23
CA LEU A 42 -5.59 -5.81 4.07
C LEU A 42 -5.97 -6.47 5.41
N HIS A 43 -7.25 -6.78 5.60
CA HIS A 43 -7.73 -7.38 6.86
C HIS A 43 -7.35 -8.85 7.06
N ARG A 44 -7.05 -9.54 5.96
CA ARG A 44 -6.81 -10.98 5.96
C ARG A 44 -5.33 -11.27 5.74
N GLU A 45 -4.88 -12.36 6.34
CA GLU A 45 -3.71 -13.05 5.85
C GLU A 45 -3.97 -13.48 4.40
N ILE A 46 -2.98 -13.24 3.55
CA ILE A 46 -3.00 -13.59 2.15
C ILE A 46 -2.01 -14.72 1.94
N SER A 47 -2.43 -15.74 1.19
CA SER A 47 -1.51 -16.78 0.72
C SER A 47 -0.51 -16.19 -0.28
N ASP A 48 0.56 -16.94 -0.55
CA ASP A 48 1.56 -16.57 -1.56
C ASP A 48 0.91 -16.36 -2.93
N ASP A 49 -0.04 -17.21 -3.30
CA ASP A 49 -0.82 -17.10 -4.53
C ASP A 49 -1.70 -15.83 -4.56
N ASP A 50 -2.32 -15.47 -3.44
CA ASP A 50 -3.10 -14.24 -3.33
C ASP A 50 -2.21 -13.01 -3.46
N PHE A 51 -1.01 -13.06 -2.88
CA PHE A 51 -0.02 -12.00 -2.99
C PHE A 51 0.46 -11.83 -4.43
N ALA A 52 0.83 -12.92 -5.12
CA ALA A 52 1.24 -12.89 -6.53
C ALA A 52 0.14 -12.28 -7.41
N ARG A 53 -1.10 -12.74 -7.25
CA ARG A 53 -2.26 -12.19 -7.99
C ARG A 53 -2.49 -10.70 -7.70
N ALA A 54 -2.29 -10.26 -6.45
CA ALA A 54 -2.44 -8.85 -6.10
C ALA A 54 -1.35 -8.00 -6.78
N THR A 55 -0.11 -8.48 -6.79
CA THR A 55 1.03 -7.80 -7.44
C THR A 55 0.83 -7.69 -8.94
N ASP A 56 0.38 -8.76 -9.61
CA ASP A 56 0.08 -8.72 -11.06
C ASP A 56 -1.00 -7.70 -11.42
N ARG A 57 -2.06 -7.63 -10.59
CA ARG A 57 -3.13 -6.63 -10.77
C ARG A 57 -2.61 -5.22 -10.56
N LEU A 58 -1.77 -5.01 -9.56
CA LEU A 58 -1.19 -3.69 -9.29
C LEU A 58 -0.20 -3.27 -10.37
N ALA A 59 0.58 -4.20 -10.92
CA ALA A 59 1.43 -3.95 -12.09
C ALA A 59 0.58 -3.55 -13.31
N THR A 60 -0.55 -4.23 -13.54
CA THR A 60 -1.50 -3.87 -14.59
C THR A 60 -2.04 -2.45 -14.38
N VAL A 61 -2.51 -2.12 -13.17
CA VAL A 61 -3.01 -0.77 -12.86
C VAL A 61 -1.92 0.28 -13.02
N ALA A 62 -0.69 0.00 -12.57
CA ALA A 62 0.44 0.91 -12.68
C ALA A 62 0.86 1.17 -14.14
N SER A 63 0.54 0.28 -15.07
CA SER A 63 0.79 0.45 -16.51
C SER A 63 -0.18 1.43 -17.18
N VAL A 64 -1.33 1.72 -16.56
CA VAL A 64 -2.35 2.59 -17.11
C VAL A 64 -2.06 4.04 -16.73
N LEU A 65 -1.80 4.89 -17.73
CA LEU A 65 -1.69 6.33 -17.54
C LEU A 65 -3.09 6.95 -17.54
N SER A 66 -3.60 7.27 -16.35
CA SER A 66 -4.88 7.96 -16.19
C SER A 66 -4.84 8.92 -15.01
N PRO A 67 -5.30 10.18 -15.16
CA PRO A 67 -5.39 11.12 -14.05
C PRO A 67 -6.47 10.72 -13.03
N TYR A 68 -7.32 9.74 -13.33
CA TYR A 68 -8.40 9.26 -12.46
C TYR A 68 -8.01 8.00 -11.67
N LEU A 69 -6.79 7.50 -11.84
CA LEU A 69 -6.31 6.32 -11.13
C LEU A 69 -5.19 6.71 -10.16
N ALA A 70 -5.34 6.28 -8.91
CA ALA A 70 -4.24 6.34 -7.95
C ALA A 70 -3.14 5.38 -8.41
N ARG A 71 -1.92 5.90 -8.55
CA ARG A 71 -0.77 5.10 -8.97
C ARG A 71 -0.29 4.22 -7.81
N PRO A 72 -0.27 2.88 -7.98
CA PRO A 72 0.42 2.01 -7.03
C PRO A 72 1.92 2.33 -7.02
N LEU A 73 2.50 2.47 -5.82
CA LEU A 73 3.92 2.77 -5.64
C LEU A 73 4.73 1.52 -5.27
N ASP A 74 4.18 0.69 -4.40
CA ASP A 74 4.85 -0.49 -3.84
C ASP A 74 3.82 -1.50 -3.32
N VAL A 75 4.26 -2.76 -3.19
CA VAL A 75 3.50 -3.86 -2.59
C VAL A 75 4.43 -4.62 -1.67
N VAL A 76 4.13 -4.59 -0.38
CA VAL A 76 4.92 -5.29 0.64
C VAL A 76 4.09 -6.36 1.32
N ARG A 77 4.74 -7.49 1.58
CA ARG A 77 4.29 -8.47 2.55
C ARG A 77 5.05 -8.24 3.83
N VAL A 78 4.34 -8.16 4.94
CA VAL A 78 4.95 -8.08 6.28
C VAL A 78 4.80 -9.47 6.89
N GLU A 79 5.92 -10.16 7.09
CA GLU A 79 5.98 -11.37 7.91
C GLU A 79 5.91 -10.96 9.38
N ARG A 80 5.21 -11.74 10.20
CA ARG A 80 5.08 -11.46 11.63
C ARG A 80 6.38 -11.72 12.38
#